data_AF-A0A962WZU7-F1
#
_entry.id   AF-A0A962WZU7-F1
#
_cell.length_a   1.000
_cell.length_b   1.000
_cell.length_c   1.000
_cell.angle_alpha   90.00
_cell.angle_beta   90.00
_cell.angle_gamma   90.00
#
_symmetry.space_group_name_H-M   'P 1'
#
loop_
_entity.id
_entity.type
_entity.pdbx_description
1 polymer ?
#
loop_
_entity_poly.entity_id
_entity_poly.type
_entity_poly.pdbx_seq_one_letter_code
_entity_poly.pdbx_strand_id
1 'polypeptide(L)'
;MASAYRRRRWSGIGSHAIAGLRHLTLVVLLSTGGAALAAAEDGVELGISEYKSTGQEHPQAPNKQRESTTDHRKLKELQGPFSSGPEVTRACLECHNTAGHQFMRNKHWTWSYQHPLTGQKLGKRVLVNNFCTNARGNEGMCAQCHAGYNMTGPDFDFGNQENIDCLVCHESTGSYYKTPTTKGNEACSIMFEGKPPIDWAAVAQSVKMPGRSNCGKCHFYGGGGDNVKHGDLSSALFDPSPAVDVHMSEASNGFTCITCHVGEGHDWAGSRYQMLVNDENHPKPGMPREVATCVSCHSDRPHPIDSVEGIKLNSHTRHVACETCHIPSIARGGVATMVDWDWRTMGKLKDGQGFKLKEYTQGDGHHRATYKSIKGDFKYAENIAPIYAWFDGTMNYTTIGIRFDPGKGPVEINSFGGSYGDPASRIYPFKRMHTTMPYDKGNNTLVYMQLWGESEGALWGNYDFAKAIAEGMANNGQPYSGEFGFVETYSYWPVNHMVAPKEQAMDCAECHAREGRLQHLGGFYMPGTGSNELLDRLGVIAVFGTLGGVLLHAIGRGVAARGRRGL
;
A
#
# COMPACT_ATOMS: atom_id res chain seq x y z
N MET A 1 1.79 33.32 -54.83
CA MET A 1 2.70 33.17 -55.99
C MET A 1 4.13 33.25 -55.49
N ALA A 2 4.98 32.42 -56.10
CA ALA A 2 6.37 32.11 -55.80
C ALA A 2 7.29 33.28 -55.42
N SER A 3 8.40 32.96 -54.74
CA SER A 3 9.76 33.02 -55.30
C SER A 3 10.77 33.29 -54.17
N ALA A 4 11.53 32.28 -53.73
CA ALA A 4 12.84 31.84 -54.23
C ALA A 4 14.01 32.60 -53.56
N TYR A 5 14.90 31.94 -52.82
CA TYR A 5 16.03 31.08 -53.24
C TYR A 5 17.27 31.85 -53.73
N ARG A 6 18.44 31.39 -53.21
CA ARG A 6 19.84 31.47 -53.71
C ARG A 6 20.76 32.64 -53.28
N ARG A 7 21.66 32.26 -52.35
CA ARG A 7 23.13 32.12 -52.49
C ARG A 7 23.86 33.11 -53.41
N ARG A 8 24.92 33.73 -52.88
CA ARG A 8 26.22 33.84 -53.56
C ARG A 8 27.40 33.53 -52.63
N ARG A 9 28.37 32.88 -53.24
CA ARG A 9 29.64 32.32 -52.75
C ARG A 9 30.78 33.21 -53.29
N TRP A 10 31.84 33.34 -52.48
CA TRP A 10 33.28 33.19 -52.81
C TRP A 10 33.95 33.98 -53.95
N SER A 11 35.11 34.57 -53.62
CA SER A 11 36.44 34.41 -54.28
C SER A 11 37.44 35.36 -53.60
N GLY A 12 38.74 35.12 -53.37
CA GLY A 12 39.72 34.05 -53.63
C GLY A 12 40.96 34.33 -52.75
N ILE A 13 42.20 33.83 -52.88
CA ILE A 13 43.05 33.23 -53.93
C ILE A 13 44.18 32.48 -53.15
N GLY A 14 44.54 31.22 -53.47
CA GLY A 14 45.74 30.82 -54.25
C GLY A 14 46.74 30.04 -53.35
N SER A 15 47.67 29.16 -53.74
CA SER A 15 48.04 28.46 -54.98
C SER A 15 49.05 27.35 -54.61
N HIS A 16 49.07 26.22 -55.35
CA HIS A 16 50.16 25.23 -55.59
C HIS A 16 50.79 24.42 -54.42
N ALA A 17 51.42 23.26 -54.59
CA ALA A 17 51.19 21.98 -55.29
C ALA A 17 52.28 20.98 -54.80
N ILE A 18 52.01 19.66 -54.89
CA ILE A 18 52.94 18.49 -54.97
C ILE A 18 53.37 17.75 -53.67
N ALA A 19 52.71 16.59 -53.49
CA ALA A 19 53.16 15.21 -53.16
C ALA A 19 54.29 14.89 -52.14
N GLY A 20 53.97 13.98 -51.21
CA GLY A 20 54.95 13.15 -50.47
C GLY A 20 54.34 12.37 -49.28
N LEU A 21 53.98 11.10 -49.50
CA LEU A 21 53.52 10.13 -48.49
C LEU A 21 54.61 9.80 -47.43
N ARG A 22 54.27 9.72 -46.13
CA ARG A 22 54.46 8.56 -45.23
C ARG A 22 54.37 8.91 -43.73
N HIS A 23 53.75 7.98 -42.99
CA HIS A 23 53.72 7.79 -41.53
C HIS A 23 52.89 8.76 -40.67
N LEU A 24 51.68 8.30 -40.36
CA LEU A 24 50.83 8.77 -39.27
C LEU A 24 51.40 8.21 -37.94
N THR A 25 52.08 9.05 -37.17
CA THR A 25 52.41 8.76 -35.77
C THR A 25 51.24 9.25 -34.91
N LEU A 26 50.52 8.30 -34.31
CA LEU A 26 49.42 8.55 -33.39
C LEU A 26 50.00 9.14 -32.09
N VAL A 27 49.84 10.46 -31.88
CA VAL A 27 50.12 11.10 -30.59
C VAL A 27 48.96 10.79 -29.65
N VAL A 28 49.20 9.86 -28.72
CA VAL A 28 48.34 9.59 -27.57
C VAL A 28 48.50 10.76 -26.59
N LEU A 29 47.51 11.64 -26.55
CA LEU A 29 47.35 12.62 -25.48
C LEU A 29 46.73 11.89 -24.27
N LEU A 30 47.59 11.60 -23.29
CA LEU A 30 47.22 11.23 -21.93
C LEU A 30 46.52 12.42 -21.26
N SER A 31 45.17 12.42 -21.27
CA SER A 31 44.37 13.20 -20.34
C SER A 31 44.02 12.33 -19.14
N THR A 32 44.58 12.69 -17.98
CA THR A 32 44.26 12.15 -16.67
C THR A 32 42.86 12.61 -16.24
N GLY A 33 41.83 11.98 -16.79
CA GLY A 33 40.47 12.00 -16.27
C GLY A 33 40.25 10.78 -15.40
N GLY A 34 40.39 10.93 -14.08
CA GLY A 34 39.97 9.92 -13.11
C GLY A 34 38.45 9.79 -13.13
N ALA A 35 37.93 9.00 -14.05
CA ALA A 35 36.60 8.44 -13.93
C ALA A 35 36.72 7.27 -12.94
N ALA A 36 36.21 7.48 -11.72
CA ALA A 36 35.97 6.41 -10.79
C ALA A 36 35.15 5.33 -11.51
N LEU A 37 35.72 4.15 -11.70
CA LEU A 37 34.93 2.95 -11.91
C LEU A 37 34.07 2.81 -10.66
N ALA A 38 32.80 3.17 -10.76
CA ALA A 38 31.80 2.59 -9.90
C ALA A 38 31.79 1.10 -10.23
N ALA A 39 32.57 0.32 -9.47
CA ALA A 39 32.37 -1.11 -9.42
C ALA A 39 30.93 -1.29 -8.94
N ALA A 40 30.07 -1.79 -9.82
CA ALA A 40 28.81 -2.38 -9.40
C ALA A 40 29.21 -3.57 -8.52
N GLU A 41 29.14 -3.40 -7.21
CA GLU A 41 29.31 -4.51 -6.29
C GLU A 41 28.20 -5.53 -6.60
N ASP A 42 28.62 -6.74 -6.95
CA ASP A 42 27.74 -7.88 -7.16
C ASP A 42 26.72 -7.97 -6.01
N GLY A 43 25.44 -8.16 -6.34
CA GLY A 43 24.26 -7.90 -5.50
C GLY A 43 24.07 -8.76 -4.24
N VAL A 44 25.14 -9.09 -3.51
CA VAL A 44 25.16 -9.81 -2.24
C VAL A 44 25.53 -8.83 -1.11
N GLU A 45 24.58 -8.51 -0.25
CA GLU A 45 24.80 -7.63 0.92
C GLU A 45 24.79 -8.43 2.23
N LEU A 46 25.74 -8.14 3.11
CA LEU A 46 25.73 -8.57 4.51
C LEU A 46 25.06 -7.48 5.38
N GLY A 47 23.99 -7.84 6.10
CA GLY A 47 23.57 -7.16 7.34
C GLY A 47 22.86 -5.79 7.32
N ILE A 48 23.13 -4.85 6.41
CA ILE A 48 22.85 -3.41 6.66
C ILE A 48 21.37 -2.97 6.47
N SER A 49 20.92 -1.94 7.22
CA SER A 49 19.63 -1.27 6.99
C SER A 49 19.49 -0.62 5.60
N GLU A 50 18.39 -0.93 4.89
CA GLU A 50 18.05 -0.37 3.57
C GLU A 50 17.50 1.07 3.63
N TYR A 51 17.25 1.63 4.83
CA TYR A 51 16.35 2.79 5.02
C TYR A 51 17.06 4.02 5.60
N LYS A 52 18.06 4.54 4.89
CA LYS A 52 18.89 5.67 5.36
C LYS A 52 18.19 7.03 5.26
N SER A 53 17.28 7.23 4.29
CA SER A 53 16.56 8.50 4.06
C SER A 53 15.04 8.28 4.03
N THR A 54 14.38 8.49 5.16
CA THR A 54 12.92 8.30 5.32
C THR A 54 12.27 9.42 6.14
N GLY A 55 13.07 10.38 6.60
CA GLY A 55 12.68 11.43 7.54
C GLY A 55 12.86 12.83 6.99
N GLN A 56 13.09 13.01 5.69
CA GLN A 56 13.16 14.36 5.14
C GLN A 56 11.78 15.00 5.27
N GLU A 57 11.73 16.21 5.84
CA GLU A 57 10.53 17.03 5.72
C GLU A 57 10.32 17.34 4.25
N HIS A 58 9.25 16.80 3.70
CA HIS A 58 8.80 17.18 2.37
C HIS A 58 7.91 18.43 2.49
N PRO A 59 8.08 19.43 1.62
CA PRO A 59 7.23 20.62 1.60
C PRO A 59 5.75 20.19 1.58
N GLN A 60 4.98 20.65 2.55
CA GLN A 60 3.53 20.57 2.52
C GLN A 60 2.99 21.90 2.01
N ALA A 61 1.88 21.88 1.26
CA ALA A 61 1.25 23.06 0.76
C ALA A 61 0.93 23.95 1.97
N PRO A 62 1.31 25.25 1.92
CA PRO A 62 1.13 26.18 3.03
C PRO A 62 -0.34 26.43 3.37
N ASN A 63 -1.28 25.86 2.61
CA ASN A 63 -2.68 26.18 2.71
C ASN A 63 -3.38 25.19 3.67
N LYS A 64 -3.59 25.64 4.92
CA LYS A 64 -4.47 25.09 5.98
C LYS A 64 -3.84 24.33 7.15
N GLN A 65 -2.54 24.46 7.44
CA GLN A 65 -2.14 24.21 8.84
C GLN A 65 -2.72 25.35 9.68
N ARG A 66 -3.71 25.04 10.54
CA ARG A 66 -4.16 25.99 11.55
C ARG A 66 -2.93 26.39 12.35
N GLU A 67 -2.67 27.70 12.45
CA GLU A 67 -1.59 28.19 13.31
C GLU A 67 -1.83 27.63 14.72
N SER A 68 -0.79 27.00 15.28
CA SER A 68 -0.86 26.51 16.65
C SER A 68 -1.08 27.68 17.59
N THR A 69 -1.97 27.53 18.55
CA THR A 69 -2.18 28.53 19.61
C THR A 69 -1.02 28.58 20.61
N THR A 70 -0.10 27.62 20.55
CA THR A 70 1.04 27.48 21.45
C THR A 70 2.34 27.25 20.68
N ASP A 71 3.39 27.98 21.04
CA ASP A 71 4.76 27.72 20.58
C ASP A 71 5.50 26.90 21.64
N HIS A 72 5.62 25.59 21.39
CA HIS A 72 6.24 24.64 22.32
C HIS A 72 7.71 24.95 22.65
N ARG A 73 8.42 25.68 21.77
CA ARG A 73 9.79 26.15 22.03
C ARG A 73 9.87 27.18 23.16
N LYS A 74 8.75 27.82 23.52
CA LYS A 74 8.69 28.82 24.60
C LYS A 74 8.30 28.23 25.95
N LEU A 75 7.90 26.95 25.99
CA LEU A 75 7.50 26.28 27.23
C LEU A 75 8.75 25.87 28.02
N LYS A 76 8.79 26.22 29.30
CA LYS A 76 9.94 25.93 30.17
C LYS A 76 10.10 24.42 30.38
N GLU A 77 8.98 23.73 30.47
CA GLU A 77 8.84 22.30 30.67
C GLU A 77 9.48 21.51 29.53
N LEU A 78 9.53 22.08 28.31
CA LEU A 78 10.08 21.45 27.11
C LEU A 78 11.52 21.88 26.78
N GLN A 79 12.19 22.65 27.65
CA GLN A 79 13.60 23.00 27.45
C GLN A 79 14.56 21.83 27.76
N GLY A 80 14.06 20.79 28.43
CA GLY A 80 14.85 19.64 28.84
C GLY A 80 15.88 19.98 29.94
N PRO A 81 16.96 19.20 30.07
CA PRO A 81 17.31 18.05 29.22
C PRO A 81 16.34 16.88 29.43
N PHE A 82 16.14 16.11 28.37
CA PHE A 82 15.44 14.82 28.40
C PHE A 82 16.41 13.71 28.00
N SER A 83 16.37 12.59 28.69
CA SER A 83 17.17 11.40 28.41
C SER A 83 16.43 10.38 27.55
N SER A 84 15.09 10.44 27.53
CA SER A 84 14.24 9.43 26.89
C SER A 84 12.86 9.95 26.49
N GLY A 85 12.20 9.21 25.59
CA GLY A 85 10.83 9.48 25.17
C GLY A 85 9.78 9.47 26.29
N PRO A 86 9.83 8.55 27.28
CA PRO A 86 8.95 8.60 28.44
C PRO A 86 9.08 9.88 29.29
N GLU A 87 10.28 10.44 29.43
CA GLU A 87 10.45 11.73 30.12
C GLU A 87 9.80 12.88 29.36
N VAL A 88 9.93 12.90 28.02
CA VAL A 88 9.20 13.87 27.19
C VAL A 88 7.69 13.71 27.36
N THR A 89 7.21 12.46 27.32
CA THR A 89 5.78 12.16 27.46
C THR A 89 5.23 12.61 28.80
N ARG A 90 5.98 12.39 29.89
CA ARG A 90 5.64 12.90 31.22
C ARG A 90 5.44 14.42 31.19
N ALA A 91 6.36 15.16 30.59
CA ALA A 91 6.24 16.62 30.43
C ALA A 91 5.03 17.02 29.57
N CYS A 92 4.76 16.30 28.47
CA CYS A 92 3.57 16.56 27.65
C CYS A 92 2.26 16.39 28.45
N LEU A 93 2.19 15.39 29.33
CA LEU A 93 0.98 15.06 30.09
C LEU A 93 0.66 16.06 31.21
N GLU A 94 1.62 16.91 31.62
CA GLU A 94 1.36 18.02 32.56
C GLU A 94 0.34 19.02 31.99
N CYS A 95 0.39 19.25 30.67
CA CYS A 95 -0.52 20.15 29.96
C CYS A 95 -1.63 19.40 29.21
N HIS A 96 -1.32 18.24 28.62
CA HIS A 96 -2.25 17.42 27.84
C HIS A 96 -2.89 16.29 28.67
N ASN A 97 -3.41 16.66 29.84
CA ASN A 97 -3.86 15.73 30.88
C ASN A 97 -5.02 14.79 30.50
N THR A 98 -5.76 15.05 29.41
CA THR A 98 -6.77 14.12 28.87
C THR A 98 -6.28 13.32 27.67
N ALA A 99 -5.22 13.77 26.99
CA ALA A 99 -4.78 13.19 25.72
C ALA A 99 -4.29 11.76 25.87
N GLY A 100 -3.57 11.45 26.96
CA GLY A 100 -3.10 10.08 27.22
C GLY A 100 -4.27 9.10 27.41
N HIS A 101 -5.24 9.43 28.26
CA HIS A 101 -6.47 8.66 28.44
C HIS A 101 -7.27 8.47 27.14
N GLN A 102 -7.33 9.51 26.31
CA GLN A 102 -7.97 9.46 25.01
C GLN A 102 -7.26 8.47 24.08
N PHE A 103 -5.94 8.61 23.93
CA PHE A 103 -5.12 7.81 23.03
C PHE A 103 -5.05 6.33 23.42
N MET A 104 -5.01 6.00 24.72
CA MET A 104 -4.90 4.61 25.18
C MET A 104 -6.11 3.74 24.83
N ARG A 105 -7.23 4.34 24.40
CA ARG A 105 -8.39 3.60 23.88
C ARG A 105 -8.24 3.24 22.40
N ASN A 106 -7.30 3.87 21.70
CA ASN A 106 -7.13 3.72 20.26
C ASN A 106 -6.45 2.39 19.87
N LYS A 107 -6.72 1.93 18.65
CA LYS A 107 -6.09 0.74 18.04
C LYS A 107 -4.56 0.89 17.88
N HIS A 108 -4.04 2.10 17.70
CA HIS A 108 -2.60 2.39 17.62
C HIS A 108 -1.87 2.10 18.94
N TRP A 109 -2.54 2.30 20.08
CA TRP A 109 -2.05 1.90 21.40
C TRP A 109 -2.31 0.43 21.68
N THR A 110 -3.57 0.01 21.60
CA THR A 110 -3.97 -1.33 22.08
C THR A 110 -3.56 -2.46 21.15
N TRP A 111 -3.32 -2.18 19.86
CA TRP A 111 -3.13 -3.16 18.79
C TRP A 111 -4.19 -4.26 18.77
N SER A 112 -5.40 -3.93 19.24
CA SER A 112 -6.53 -4.84 19.35
C SER A 112 -7.77 -4.22 18.74
N TYR A 113 -8.63 -5.06 18.18
CA TYR A 113 -9.91 -4.66 17.63
C TYR A 113 -10.92 -5.78 17.86
N GLN A 114 -12.00 -5.47 18.55
CA GLN A 114 -13.14 -6.38 18.66
C GLN A 114 -14.07 -6.10 17.48
N HIS A 115 -14.19 -7.05 16.55
CA HIS A 115 -15.03 -6.87 15.39
C HIS A 115 -16.51 -6.96 15.82
N PRO A 116 -17.33 -5.91 15.61
CA PRO A 116 -18.70 -5.89 16.13
C PRO A 116 -19.63 -6.84 15.39
N LEU A 117 -19.44 -7.02 14.06
CA LEU A 117 -20.29 -7.90 13.25
C LEU A 117 -19.91 -9.38 13.36
N THR A 118 -18.63 -9.72 13.18
CA THR A 118 -18.17 -11.12 13.17
C THR A 118 -17.86 -11.68 14.56
N GLY A 119 -17.77 -10.82 15.58
CA GLY A 119 -17.35 -11.21 16.93
C GLY A 119 -15.86 -11.57 17.04
N GLN A 120 -15.08 -11.48 15.96
CA GLN A 120 -13.66 -11.85 15.99
C GLN A 120 -12.83 -10.85 16.79
N LYS A 121 -11.93 -11.38 17.64
CA LYS A 121 -10.85 -10.58 18.24
C LYS A 121 -9.70 -10.48 17.24
N LEU A 122 -9.50 -9.29 16.72
CA LEU A 122 -8.51 -8.96 15.70
C LEU A 122 -7.48 -7.97 16.26
N GLY A 123 -6.55 -7.55 15.41
CA GLY A 123 -5.48 -6.61 15.74
C GLY A 123 -4.09 -7.26 15.68
N LYS A 124 -3.06 -6.41 15.63
CA LYS A 124 -1.66 -6.83 15.47
C LYS A 124 -1.17 -7.72 16.63
N ARG A 125 -1.79 -7.65 17.81
CA ARG A 125 -1.47 -8.49 18.99
C ARG A 125 -1.95 -9.94 18.90
N VAL A 126 -2.82 -10.28 17.95
CA VAL A 126 -3.43 -11.62 17.85
C VAL A 126 -3.37 -12.19 16.45
N LEU A 127 -3.33 -11.36 15.41
CA LEU A 127 -3.36 -11.85 14.04
C LEU A 127 -2.02 -12.40 13.57
N VAL A 128 -2.11 -13.52 12.86
CA VAL A 128 -1.09 -13.98 11.93
C VAL A 128 -1.39 -13.35 10.57
N ASN A 129 -0.36 -12.87 9.88
CA ASN A 129 -0.42 -12.42 8.48
C ASN A 129 0.53 -13.25 7.62
N ASN A 130 0.43 -13.15 6.30
CA ASN A 130 1.35 -13.82 5.39
C ASN A 130 2.54 -12.92 4.97
N PHE A 131 3.03 -12.07 5.87
CA PHE A 131 4.31 -11.38 5.72
C PHE A 131 5.27 -11.91 6.79
N CYS A 132 5.58 -11.10 7.80
CA CYS A 132 6.38 -11.51 8.96
C CYS A 132 5.60 -12.39 9.96
N THR A 133 4.56 -13.09 9.56
CA THR A 133 3.71 -13.94 10.42
C THR A 133 3.03 -13.20 11.59
N ASN A 134 3.68 -13.06 12.75
CA ASN A 134 3.07 -12.58 13.98
C ASN A 134 3.95 -11.55 14.71
N ALA A 135 3.33 -10.48 15.18
CA ALA A 135 3.98 -9.54 16.10
C ALA A 135 3.95 -10.01 17.55
N ARG A 136 2.95 -10.84 17.89
CA ARG A 136 2.80 -11.44 19.22
C ARG A 136 4.00 -12.32 19.55
N GLY A 137 4.69 -12.05 20.66
CA GLY A 137 5.96 -12.71 21.04
C GLY A 137 7.20 -12.14 20.33
N ASN A 138 7.00 -11.22 19.37
CA ASN A 138 8.06 -10.57 18.59
C ASN A 138 7.99 -9.04 18.73
N GLU A 139 7.41 -8.54 19.81
CA GLU A 139 7.22 -7.12 20.09
C GLU A 139 8.55 -6.38 20.08
N GLY A 140 9.62 -7.00 20.59
CA GLY A 140 11.01 -6.51 20.55
C GLY A 140 11.42 -5.89 19.22
N MET A 141 11.04 -6.51 18.09
CA MET A 141 11.24 -5.95 16.75
C MET A 141 10.02 -5.15 16.28
N CYS A 142 8.82 -5.71 16.44
CA CYS A 142 7.63 -5.22 15.78
C CYS A 142 7.13 -3.88 16.33
N ALA A 143 7.50 -3.54 17.57
CA ALA A 143 7.13 -2.33 18.29
C ALA A 143 7.92 -1.09 17.85
N GLN A 144 8.89 -1.22 16.93
CA GLN A 144 9.44 -0.07 16.20
C GLN A 144 8.35 0.71 15.43
N CYS A 145 7.18 0.12 15.21
CA CYS A 145 5.99 0.78 14.66
C CYS A 145 4.79 0.77 15.63
N HIS A 146 5.02 0.57 16.93
CA HIS A 146 4.01 0.81 17.97
C HIS A 146 4.11 2.27 18.39
N ALA A 147 2.99 2.91 18.68
CA ALA A 147 2.95 4.29 19.16
C ALA A 147 3.16 4.36 20.69
N GLY A 148 4.19 3.64 21.14
CA GLY A 148 4.58 3.56 22.53
C GLY A 148 6.07 3.22 22.69
N TYR A 149 6.59 3.51 23.87
CA TYR A 149 7.93 3.17 24.31
C TYR A 149 7.93 1.85 25.08
N ASN A 150 9.07 1.17 25.14
CA ASN A 150 9.31 0.04 26.04
C ASN A 150 8.40 -1.21 25.85
N MET A 151 7.71 -1.33 24.72
CA MET A 151 6.97 -2.55 24.39
C MET A 151 7.95 -3.66 23.94
N THR A 152 8.40 -4.48 24.88
CA THR A 152 9.36 -5.57 24.65
C THR A 152 8.71 -6.95 24.51
N GLY A 153 7.47 -7.11 24.98
CA GLY A 153 6.76 -8.38 25.01
C GLY A 153 5.28 -8.26 25.39
N PRO A 154 4.63 -9.39 25.71
CA PRO A 154 3.18 -9.44 25.99
C PRO A 154 2.77 -8.72 27.29
N ASP A 155 3.70 -8.59 28.24
CA ASP A 155 3.47 -7.98 29.57
C ASP A 155 3.62 -6.45 29.57
N PHE A 156 3.56 -5.83 28.39
CA PHE A 156 3.60 -4.38 28.26
C PHE A 156 2.47 -3.71 29.07
N ASP A 157 2.83 -2.73 29.89
CA ASP A 157 1.88 -1.99 30.71
C ASP A 157 1.10 -0.97 29.85
N PHE A 158 -0.04 -1.41 29.33
CA PHE A 158 -0.99 -0.58 28.59
C PHE A 158 -1.70 0.46 29.46
N GLY A 159 -1.50 0.46 30.79
CA GLY A 159 -2.05 1.42 31.75
C GLY A 159 -1.11 2.61 32.05
N ASN A 160 0.18 2.47 31.76
CA ASN A 160 1.16 3.53 31.98
C ASN A 160 1.16 4.56 30.84
N GLN A 161 0.63 5.76 31.11
CA GLN A 161 0.59 6.86 30.14
C GLN A 161 1.97 7.37 29.71
N GLU A 162 3.01 7.22 30.55
CA GLU A 162 4.36 7.65 30.19
C GLU A 162 4.97 6.78 29.08
N ASN A 163 4.43 5.59 28.83
CA ASN A 163 4.84 4.76 27.72
C ASN A 163 4.21 5.18 26.39
N ILE A 164 3.35 6.20 26.34
CA ILE A 164 2.79 6.72 25.07
C ILE A 164 3.88 7.40 24.27
N ASP A 165 3.91 7.19 22.95
CA ASP A 165 4.82 7.91 22.07
C ASP A 165 4.11 9.06 21.38
N CYS A 166 4.11 10.24 22.01
CA CYS A 166 3.54 11.44 21.41
C CYS A 166 4.30 11.90 20.16
N LEU A 167 5.62 11.66 20.13
CA LEU A 167 6.53 12.25 19.13
C LEU A 167 6.45 11.55 17.78
N VAL A 168 6.19 10.24 17.73
CA VAL A 168 6.08 9.50 16.46
C VAL A 168 5.07 10.14 15.50
N CYS A 169 4.00 10.72 16.04
CA CYS A 169 2.95 11.40 15.28
C CYS A 169 3.15 12.91 15.15
N HIS A 170 3.73 13.57 16.15
CA HIS A 170 3.67 15.03 16.25
C HIS A 170 4.98 15.77 15.94
N GLU A 171 6.14 15.13 16.04
CA GLU A 171 7.42 15.82 15.80
C GLU A 171 7.52 16.34 14.36
N SER A 172 8.28 17.43 14.16
CA SER A 172 8.49 18.04 12.86
C SER A 172 9.95 18.31 12.49
N THR A 173 10.91 17.77 13.20
CA THR A 173 12.32 17.90 12.80
C THR A 173 12.66 16.93 11.67
N GLY A 174 11.89 15.85 11.52
CA GLY A 174 12.23 14.75 10.61
C GLY A 174 13.40 13.88 11.12
N SER A 175 13.92 14.19 12.31
CA SER A 175 15.05 13.48 12.91
C SER A 175 14.65 12.35 13.86
N TYR A 176 13.37 12.26 14.24
CA TYR A 176 12.89 11.22 15.14
C TYR A 176 12.75 9.87 14.43
N TYR A 177 13.21 8.81 15.08
CA TYR A 177 13.07 7.43 14.60
C TYR A 177 12.92 6.48 15.80
N LYS A 178 12.44 5.27 15.53
CA LYS A 178 12.34 4.20 16.53
C LYS A 178 13.21 3.04 16.09
N THR A 179 14.00 2.53 17.03
CA THR A 179 14.72 1.26 16.89
C THR A 179 13.91 0.14 17.55
N PRO A 180 14.27 -1.13 17.29
CA PRO A 180 13.80 -2.26 18.10
C PRO A 180 13.95 -1.99 19.61
N THR A 181 12.99 -2.45 20.40
CA THR A 181 12.94 -2.25 21.86
C THR A 181 13.78 -3.28 22.61
N THR A 182 14.18 -4.36 21.95
CA THR A 182 15.14 -5.35 22.47
C THR A 182 16.23 -5.61 21.45
N LYS A 183 17.33 -6.25 21.88
CA LYS A 183 18.33 -6.78 20.97
C LYS A 183 17.81 -8.03 20.27
N GLY A 184 18.30 -8.25 19.07
CA GLY A 184 18.07 -9.47 18.28
C GLY A 184 19.39 -9.93 17.69
N ASN A 185 19.32 -10.96 16.85
CA ASN A 185 20.50 -11.50 16.18
C ASN A 185 21.10 -10.51 15.16
N GLU A 186 22.43 -10.51 15.02
CA GLU A 186 23.19 -9.67 14.08
C GLU A 186 22.78 -9.86 12.61
N ALA A 187 22.25 -11.03 12.24
CA ALA A 187 21.73 -11.29 10.90
C ALA A 187 20.45 -10.50 10.57
N CYS A 188 19.81 -9.90 11.58
CA CYS A 188 18.59 -9.13 11.39
C CYS A 188 18.88 -7.72 10.89
N SER A 189 18.16 -7.28 9.86
CA SER A 189 18.19 -5.88 9.46
C SER A 189 17.41 -5.03 10.46
N ILE A 190 18.08 -4.04 11.04
CA ILE A 190 17.47 -3.04 11.91
C ILE A 190 16.96 -1.89 11.04
N MET A 191 15.71 -1.45 11.20
CA MET A 191 15.25 -0.24 10.52
C MET A 191 15.96 0.97 11.13
N PHE A 192 16.43 1.89 10.29
CA PHE A 192 17.06 3.14 10.73
C PHE A 192 18.35 2.92 11.56
N GLU A 193 19.10 1.87 11.25
CA GLU A 193 20.42 1.63 11.83
C GLU A 193 21.40 2.77 11.48
N GLY A 194 22.28 3.13 12.43
CA GLY A 194 23.30 4.16 12.21
C GLY A 194 22.76 5.60 12.17
N LYS A 195 21.51 5.83 12.58
CA LYS A 195 20.97 7.18 12.78
C LYS A 195 21.67 7.90 13.95
N PRO A 196 21.84 9.23 13.86
CA PRO A 196 22.42 10.01 14.95
C PRO A 196 21.50 9.99 16.19
N PRO A 197 22.06 10.14 17.41
CA PRO A 197 21.26 10.24 18.63
C PRO A 197 20.13 11.28 18.50
N ILE A 198 18.96 10.96 19.07
CA ILE A 198 17.81 11.86 19.07
C ILE A 198 18.12 13.05 19.98
N ASP A 199 17.97 14.26 19.44
CA ASP A 199 17.88 15.47 20.25
C ASP A 199 16.45 15.57 20.80
N TRP A 200 16.26 15.04 22.02
CA TRP A 200 14.94 14.94 22.65
C TRP A 200 14.27 16.30 22.88
N ALA A 201 15.04 17.34 23.19
CA ALA A 201 14.50 18.68 23.37
C ALA A 201 14.03 19.25 22.03
N ALA A 202 14.83 19.14 20.97
CA ALA A 202 14.46 19.63 19.65
C ALA A 202 13.20 18.94 19.11
N VAL A 203 13.09 17.61 19.23
CA VAL A 203 11.88 16.89 18.77
C VAL A 203 10.64 17.25 19.61
N ALA A 204 10.78 17.39 20.94
CA ALA A 204 9.68 17.79 21.82
C ALA A 204 9.16 19.20 21.52
N GLN A 205 10.06 20.12 21.19
CA GLN A 205 9.71 21.50 20.88
C GLN A 205 9.17 21.69 19.46
N SER A 206 9.40 20.73 18.56
CA SER A 206 8.97 20.77 17.16
C SER A 206 7.51 20.35 16.93
N VAL A 207 6.80 19.94 17.97
CA VAL A 207 5.51 19.27 17.82
C VAL A 207 4.48 20.13 17.07
N LYS A 208 3.84 19.53 16.07
CA LYS A 208 2.79 20.14 15.23
C LYS A 208 1.72 19.12 14.87
N MET A 209 0.76 19.53 14.04
CA MET A 209 -0.23 18.61 13.47
C MET A 209 0.46 17.56 12.58
N PRO A 210 0.10 16.26 12.68
CA PRO A 210 0.77 15.20 11.94
C PRO A 210 0.76 15.41 10.42
N GLY A 211 1.94 15.26 9.81
CA GLY A 211 2.14 15.22 8.38
C GLY A 211 2.12 13.80 7.79
N ARG A 212 2.31 13.70 6.46
CA ARG A 212 2.50 12.41 5.78
C ARG A 212 3.76 11.68 6.27
N SER A 213 4.82 12.43 6.57
CA SER A 213 6.08 11.90 7.12
C SER A 213 5.87 11.15 8.44
N ASN A 214 5.08 11.69 9.36
CA ASN A 214 4.79 11.06 10.65
C ASN A 214 4.06 9.72 10.49
N CYS A 215 3.00 9.69 9.68
CA CYS A 215 2.22 8.48 9.44
C CYS A 215 3.02 7.43 8.64
N GLY A 216 3.74 7.90 7.62
CA GLY A 216 4.49 7.08 6.66
C GLY A 216 5.62 6.29 7.30
N LYS A 217 6.25 6.78 8.38
CA LYS A 217 7.29 6.04 9.15
C LYS A 217 6.88 4.62 9.51
N CYS A 218 5.58 4.39 9.75
CA CYS A 218 5.02 3.08 10.04
C CYS A 218 4.21 2.52 8.86
N HIS A 219 3.38 3.35 8.24
CA HIS A 219 2.40 2.88 7.25
C HIS A 219 3.02 2.54 5.88
N PHE A 220 4.13 3.18 5.50
CA PHE A 220 4.82 2.93 4.22
C PHE A 220 5.79 1.75 4.30
N TYR A 221 6.31 1.44 5.50
CA TYR A 221 7.35 0.43 5.72
C TYR A 221 6.86 -0.88 6.36
N GLY A 222 5.54 -1.10 6.37
CA GLY A 222 4.93 -2.30 6.95
C GLY A 222 5.43 -3.58 6.27
N GLY A 223 5.73 -4.63 7.05
CA GLY A 223 6.31 -5.88 6.52
C GLY A 223 7.83 -5.89 6.47
N GLY A 224 8.48 -4.84 7.02
CA GLY A 224 9.94 -4.75 7.10
C GLY A 224 10.58 -4.13 5.87
N GLY A 225 9.82 -3.36 5.10
CA GLY A 225 10.34 -2.57 4.00
C GLY A 225 9.28 -1.72 3.29
N ASP A 226 9.76 -0.80 2.46
CA ASP A 226 8.92 0.14 1.72
C ASP A 226 7.95 -0.58 0.77
N ASN A 227 6.69 -0.15 0.79
CA ASN A 227 5.56 -0.66 0.03
C ASN A 227 5.37 -2.18 0.03
N VAL A 228 5.98 -2.92 0.98
CA VAL A 228 5.90 -4.40 0.99
C VAL A 228 4.45 -4.87 1.12
N LYS A 229 3.66 -4.16 1.92
CA LYS A 229 2.40 -4.68 2.47
C LYS A 229 1.14 -4.22 1.76
N HIS A 230 0.83 -2.92 1.77
CA HIS A 230 -0.47 -2.42 1.26
C HIS A 230 -0.50 -2.30 -0.27
N GLY A 231 0.62 -1.91 -0.90
CA GLY A 231 0.72 -1.69 -2.34
C GLY A 231 0.29 -0.28 -2.78
N ASP A 232 -0.53 0.41 -2.00
CA ASP A 232 -0.99 1.79 -2.22
C ASP A 232 -0.39 2.78 -1.20
N LEU A 233 0.52 2.35 -0.32
CA LEU A 233 1.14 3.17 0.70
C LEU A 233 2.67 2.96 0.71
N SER A 234 3.40 3.94 0.17
CA SER A 234 4.86 3.89 -0.01
C SER A 234 5.53 5.24 0.22
N SER A 235 6.87 5.26 0.27
CA SER A 235 7.65 6.50 0.34
C SER A 235 7.36 7.49 -0.79
N ALA A 236 6.85 7.04 -1.95
CA ALA A 236 6.42 7.91 -3.05
C ALA A 236 5.29 8.87 -2.63
N LEU A 237 4.57 8.58 -1.54
CA LEU A 237 3.53 9.43 -1.00
C LEU A 237 4.03 10.51 -0.03
N PHE A 238 5.34 10.57 0.27
CA PHE A 238 5.85 11.72 1.01
C PHE A 238 5.73 13.01 0.20
N ASP A 239 6.04 12.96 -1.09
CA ASP A 239 5.89 14.05 -2.06
C ASP A 239 5.44 13.51 -3.42
N PRO A 240 4.16 13.10 -3.55
CA PRO A 240 3.68 12.46 -4.77
C PRO A 240 3.42 13.49 -5.87
N SER A 241 3.68 13.10 -7.12
CA SER A 241 3.09 13.80 -8.26
C SER A 241 1.58 13.52 -8.35
N PRO A 242 0.80 14.34 -9.08
CA PRO A 242 -0.63 14.07 -9.27
C PRO A 242 -0.90 12.71 -9.93
N ALA A 243 0.05 12.17 -10.70
CA ALA A 243 -0.06 10.86 -11.31
C ALA A 243 0.04 9.71 -10.28
N VAL A 244 0.65 9.94 -9.12
CA VAL A 244 0.73 8.95 -8.04
C VAL A 244 -0.48 9.08 -7.10
N ASP A 245 -0.81 10.30 -6.66
CA ASP A 245 -2.03 10.55 -5.87
C ASP A 245 -2.49 12.01 -5.98
N VAL A 246 -3.70 12.24 -6.49
CA VAL A 246 -4.24 13.60 -6.70
C VAL A 246 -4.63 14.32 -5.41
N HIS A 247 -4.88 13.60 -4.31
CA HIS A 247 -5.26 14.20 -3.03
C HIS A 247 -4.02 14.65 -2.26
N MET A 248 -3.00 13.79 -2.22
CA MET A 248 -1.76 14.04 -1.49
C MET A 248 -0.75 14.87 -2.29
N SER A 249 -0.87 15.00 -3.61
CA SER A 249 0.08 15.82 -4.37
C SER A 249 -0.02 17.30 -4.01
N GLU A 250 1.13 17.93 -3.76
CA GLU A 250 1.25 19.37 -3.51
C GLU A 250 0.89 20.23 -4.72
N ALA A 251 1.07 19.68 -5.92
CA ALA A 251 0.59 20.30 -7.16
C ALA A 251 -0.94 20.27 -7.29
N SER A 252 -1.65 19.66 -6.34
CA SER A 252 -3.11 19.55 -6.29
C SER A 252 -3.64 20.04 -4.95
N ASN A 253 -3.97 19.14 -4.01
CA ASN A 253 -4.58 19.50 -2.74
C ASN A 253 -3.63 19.44 -1.54
N GLY A 254 -2.47 18.78 -1.67
CA GLY A 254 -1.46 18.68 -0.60
C GLY A 254 -1.97 18.03 0.68
N PHE A 255 -2.92 17.08 0.60
CA PHE A 255 -3.52 16.49 1.79
C PHE A 255 -2.49 15.73 2.64
N THR A 256 -2.61 15.88 3.96
CA THR A 256 -2.04 14.95 4.93
C THR A 256 -3.05 13.83 5.22
N CYS A 257 -2.60 12.77 5.88
CA CYS A 257 -3.44 11.62 6.20
C CYS A 257 -4.68 12.01 7.02
N ILE A 258 -4.49 12.90 8.00
CA ILE A 258 -5.54 13.39 8.89
C ILE A 258 -6.55 14.32 8.21
N THR A 259 -6.30 14.74 6.96
CA THR A 259 -7.32 15.45 6.17
C THR A 259 -8.47 14.51 5.81
N CYS A 260 -8.23 13.21 5.58
CA CYS A 260 -9.27 12.22 5.31
C CYS A 260 -9.58 11.38 6.55
N HIS A 261 -8.54 10.91 7.25
CA HIS A 261 -8.65 10.20 8.52
C HIS A 261 -8.91 11.19 9.67
N VAL A 262 -10.07 11.83 9.61
CA VAL A 262 -10.58 12.76 10.61
C VAL A 262 -10.89 12.04 11.92
N GLY A 263 -10.85 12.76 13.03
CA GLY A 263 -11.01 12.15 14.34
C GLY A 263 -11.08 13.15 15.49
N GLU A 264 -11.70 12.74 16.58
CA GLU A 264 -11.74 13.47 17.84
C GLU A 264 -11.21 12.60 18.98
N GLY A 265 -10.56 13.21 19.97
CA GLY A 265 -10.03 12.49 21.12
C GLY A 265 -9.06 11.36 20.75
N HIS A 266 -8.22 11.58 19.74
CA HIS A 266 -7.28 10.59 19.20
C HIS A 266 -7.95 9.29 18.73
N ASP A 267 -9.21 9.35 18.29
CA ASP A 267 -9.86 8.27 17.56
C ASP A 267 -10.08 8.69 16.10
N TRP A 268 -9.51 7.95 15.16
CA TRP A 268 -9.47 8.31 13.74
C TRP A 268 -10.38 7.40 12.93
N ALA A 269 -11.08 8.00 11.98
CA ALA A 269 -11.92 7.31 11.03
C ALA A 269 -11.12 6.37 10.12
N GLY A 270 -11.77 5.31 9.67
CA GLY A 270 -11.20 4.31 8.79
C GLY A 270 -10.73 3.06 9.55
N SER A 271 -10.94 1.91 8.92
CA SER A 271 -10.54 0.61 9.45
C SER A 271 -10.35 -0.35 8.30
N ARG A 272 -9.30 -1.16 8.37
CA ARG A 272 -9.05 -2.26 7.43
C ARG A 272 -9.73 -3.58 7.83
N TYR A 273 -10.45 -3.58 8.96
CA TYR A 273 -11.18 -4.75 9.45
C TYR A 273 -12.67 -4.64 9.09
N GLN A 274 -13.20 -3.43 9.19
CA GLN A 274 -14.57 -3.08 8.86
C GLN A 274 -14.56 -1.73 8.16
N MET A 275 -14.82 -1.73 6.87
CA MET A 275 -14.84 -0.56 6.01
C MET A 275 -16.27 -0.11 5.77
N LEU A 276 -16.45 1.20 5.64
CA LEU A 276 -17.69 1.77 5.15
C LEU A 276 -17.58 1.89 3.62
N VAL A 277 -18.04 0.86 2.91
CA VAL A 277 -17.92 0.76 1.44
C VAL A 277 -19.09 1.44 0.73
N ASN A 278 -20.28 1.35 1.32
CA ASN A 278 -21.44 2.12 0.90
C ASN A 278 -21.76 3.17 1.97
N ASP A 279 -21.34 4.40 1.73
CA ASP A 279 -21.64 5.54 2.59
C ASP A 279 -22.80 6.32 2.00
N GLU A 280 -23.93 6.29 2.71
CA GLU A 280 -25.15 7.00 2.32
C GLU A 280 -25.23 8.39 2.99
N ASN A 281 -24.26 8.73 3.82
CA ASN A 281 -24.19 10.04 4.44
C ASN A 281 -23.58 11.02 3.44
N HIS A 282 -24.39 11.99 3.04
CA HIS A 282 -24.00 13.07 2.14
C HIS A 282 -23.84 14.34 2.97
N PRO A 283 -22.66 14.58 3.58
CA PRO A 283 -22.45 15.78 4.36
C PRO A 283 -22.65 17.01 3.47
N LYS A 284 -23.43 17.97 3.96
CA LYS A 284 -23.61 19.25 3.26
C LYS A 284 -22.30 20.06 3.34
N PRO A 285 -22.04 20.97 2.39
CA PRO A 285 -20.89 21.87 2.49
C PRO A 285 -20.81 22.54 3.86
N GLY A 286 -19.67 22.39 4.54
CA GLY A 286 -19.41 22.95 5.88
C GLY A 286 -19.79 22.04 7.05
N MET A 287 -20.38 20.86 6.83
CA MET A 287 -20.57 19.87 7.89
C MET A 287 -19.24 19.20 8.27
N PRO A 288 -19.03 18.87 9.57
CA PRO A 288 -17.94 18.00 9.98
C PRO A 288 -18.00 16.68 9.24
N ARG A 289 -16.82 16.15 8.88
CA ARG A 289 -16.68 14.81 8.32
C ARG A 289 -16.38 13.86 9.48
N GLU A 290 -17.01 12.69 9.47
CA GLU A 290 -16.87 11.69 10.53
C GLU A 290 -16.30 10.35 10.01
N VAL A 291 -16.28 10.18 8.69
CA VAL A 291 -15.85 8.94 8.02
C VAL A 291 -14.86 9.24 6.90
N ALA A 292 -13.96 8.29 6.64
CA ALA A 292 -12.95 8.37 5.61
C ALA A 292 -13.43 7.65 4.34
N THR A 293 -14.30 8.31 3.58
CA THR A 293 -14.91 7.80 2.33
C THR A 293 -14.81 8.87 1.24
N CYS A 294 -14.98 8.49 -0.03
CA CYS A 294 -15.00 9.46 -1.13
C CYS A 294 -16.17 10.46 -0.98
N VAL A 295 -17.32 9.99 -0.52
CA VAL A 295 -18.54 10.80 -0.42
C VAL A 295 -18.51 11.81 0.74
N SER A 296 -17.54 11.69 1.66
CA SER A 296 -17.25 12.74 2.65
C SER A 296 -16.85 14.08 2.01
N CYS A 297 -16.39 14.07 0.75
CA CYS A 297 -16.00 15.27 0.00
C CYS A 297 -16.69 15.40 -1.37
N HIS A 298 -17.06 14.28 -1.99
CA HIS A 298 -17.67 14.22 -3.31
C HIS A 298 -19.16 13.82 -3.23
N SER A 299 -19.92 14.15 -4.26
CA SER A 299 -21.26 13.57 -4.43
C SER A 299 -21.17 12.07 -4.72
N ASP A 300 -22.19 11.28 -4.38
CA ASP A 300 -22.38 9.89 -4.84
C ASP A 300 -22.65 9.80 -6.36
N ARG A 301 -22.89 10.95 -7.00
CA ARG A 301 -23.05 11.14 -8.44
C ARG A 301 -22.14 12.28 -8.93
N PRO A 302 -20.82 12.08 -8.94
CA PRO A 302 -19.87 13.16 -9.21
C PRO A 302 -19.72 13.49 -10.71
N HIS A 303 -20.21 12.63 -11.61
CA HIS A 303 -20.02 12.80 -13.04
C HIS A 303 -21.07 13.76 -13.65
N PRO A 304 -20.69 14.69 -14.53
CA PRO A 304 -21.63 15.57 -15.22
C PRO A 304 -22.73 14.79 -15.96
N ILE A 305 -24.00 15.23 -15.84
CA ILE A 305 -25.16 14.55 -16.45
C ILE A 305 -25.55 15.12 -17.82
N ASP A 306 -24.64 15.84 -18.47
CA ASP A 306 -24.80 16.41 -19.81
C ASP A 306 -24.55 15.39 -20.93
N SER A 307 -24.12 14.17 -20.59
CA SER A 307 -23.86 13.06 -21.51
C SER A 307 -24.45 11.75 -21.00
N VAL A 308 -24.73 10.82 -21.93
CA VAL A 308 -25.14 9.44 -21.58
C VAL A 308 -24.05 8.74 -20.77
N GLU A 309 -22.79 9.00 -21.09
CA GLU A 309 -21.64 8.47 -20.38
C GLU A 309 -21.67 8.87 -18.90
N GLY A 310 -21.76 10.16 -18.59
CA GLY A 310 -21.81 10.62 -17.20
C GLY A 310 -23.04 10.12 -16.43
N ILE A 311 -24.20 10.03 -17.08
CA ILE A 311 -25.40 9.40 -16.50
C ILE A 311 -25.13 7.92 -16.16
N LYS A 312 -24.44 7.18 -17.05
CA LYS A 312 -24.09 5.78 -16.81
C LYS A 312 -23.04 5.64 -15.74
N LEU A 313 -21.98 6.45 -15.72
CA LEU A 313 -20.97 6.44 -14.66
C LEU A 313 -21.61 6.69 -13.27
N ASN A 314 -22.52 7.66 -13.16
CA ASN A 314 -23.29 7.87 -11.94
C ASN A 314 -24.22 6.69 -11.57
N SER A 315 -24.67 5.89 -12.53
CA SER A 315 -25.40 4.65 -12.21
C SER A 315 -24.48 3.54 -11.71
N HIS A 316 -23.19 3.54 -12.08
CA HIS A 316 -22.22 2.53 -11.64
C HIS A 316 -21.90 2.67 -10.16
N THR A 317 -21.94 3.87 -9.57
CA THR A 317 -21.63 4.10 -8.14
C THR A 317 -22.52 3.31 -7.18
N ARG A 318 -23.67 2.80 -7.66
CA ARG A 318 -24.54 1.86 -6.93
C ARG A 318 -23.97 0.47 -6.73
N HIS A 319 -22.98 0.07 -7.53
CA HIS A 319 -22.44 -1.29 -7.54
C HIS A 319 -20.92 -1.33 -7.65
N VAL A 320 -20.27 -0.24 -8.06
CA VAL A 320 -18.83 -0.12 -8.26
C VAL A 320 -18.32 0.98 -7.34
N ALA A 321 -17.36 0.66 -6.50
CA ALA A 321 -16.74 1.63 -5.60
C ALA A 321 -15.91 2.65 -6.40
N CYS A 322 -15.80 3.88 -5.89
CA CYS A 322 -15.02 4.93 -6.55
C CYS A 322 -13.57 4.50 -6.77
N GLU A 323 -13.00 3.82 -5.76
CA GLU A 323 -11.68 3.23 -5.74
C GLU A 323 -11.44 2.28 -6.91
N THR A 324 -12.46 1.50 -7.31
CA THR A 324 -12.35 0.58 -8.45
C THR A 324 -12.02 1.32 -9.72
N CYS A 325 -12.70 2.43 -10.04
CA CYS A 325 -12.42 3.14 -11.29
C CYS A 325 -11.22 4.08 -11.17
N HIS A 326 -11.04 4.70 -10.01
CA HIS A 326 -10.07 5.79 -9.83
C HIS A 326 -8.70 5.35 -9.32
N ILE A 327 -8.50 4.07 -9.00
CA ILE A 327 -7.19 3.48 -8.67
C ILE A 327 -6.88 2.36 -9.67
N PRO A 328 -6.52 2.70 -10.92
CA PRO A 328 -6.35 1.74 -12.00
C PRO A 328 -5.18 0.77 -11.80
N SER A 329 -4.18 1.19 -11.03
CA SER A 329 -3.03 0.38 -10.66
C SER A 329 -2.45 0.80 -9.30
N ILE A 330 -1.83 -0.15 -8.62
CA ILE A 330 -1.10 0.04 -7.36
C ILE A 330 0.41 -0.08 -7.59
N ALA A 331 1.20 0.21 -6.56
CA ALA A 331 2.66 0.26 -6.61
C ALA A 331 3.15 1.18 -7.73
N ARG A 332 2.60 2.41 -7.74
CA ARG A 332 2.97 3.49 -8.65
C ARG A 332 4.07 4.36 -8.03
N GLY A 333 4.68 5.22 -8.85
CA GLY A 333 5.73 6.12 -8.40
C GLY A 333 7.12 5.49 -8.32
N GLY A 334 7.33 4.35 -8.99
CA GLY A 334 8.63 3.68 -9.04
C GLY A 334 8.96 2.85 -7.79
N VAL A 335 7.98 2.60 -6.91
CA VAL A 335 8.17 1.85 -5.66
C VAL A 335 7.35 0.57 -5.66
N ALA A 336 8.05 -0.56 -5.75
CA ALA A 336 7.46 -1.87 -5.97
C ALA A 336 6.81 -2.45 -4.70
N THR A 337 5.71 -3.17 -4.87
CA THR A 337 5.10 -3.96 -3.79
C THR A 337 5.50 -5.41 -3.89
N MET A 338 5.64 -6.06 -2.73
CA MET A 338 5.80 -7.51 -2.68
C MET A 338 4.48 -8.20 -3.06
N VAL A 339 4.55 -9.22 -3.90
CA VAL A 339 3.39 -10.01 -4.37
C VAL A 339 3.53 -11.51 -4.06
N ASP A 340 4.76 -11.95 -3.77
CA ASP A 340 5.10 -13.34 -3.46
C ASP A 340 6.19 -13.38 -2.39
N TRP A 341 6.06 -14.29 -1.43
CA TRP A 341 7.09 -14.56 -0.41
C TRP A 341 7.13 -16.06 -0.13
N ASP A 342 8.29 -16.70 -0.31
CA ASP A 342 8.50 -18.11 0.00
C ASP A 342 9.42 -18.29 1.22
N TRP A 343 8.83 -18.66 2.36
CA TRP A 343 9.58 -18.95 3.59
C TRP A 343 10.40 -20.25 3.52
N ARG A 344 10.08 -21.17 2.60
CA ARG A 344 10.77 -22.48 2.50
C ARG A 344 12.24 -22.35 2.12
N THR A 345 12.60 -21.28 1.44
CA THR A 345 13.93 -21.10 0.86
C THR A 345 14.91 -20.39 1.79
N MET A 346 14.47 -20.02 2.99
CA MET A 346 15.30 -19.37 3.99
C MET A 346 16.46 -20.27 4.47
N GLY A 347 17.41 -19.67 5.19
CA GLY A 347 18.51 -20.39 5.83
C GLY A 347 19.75 -20.62 4.96
N LYS A 348 19.80 -20.11 3.72
CA LYS A 348 21.06 -20.15 2.94
C LYS A 348 22.04 -19.17 3.57
N LEU A 349 23.27 -19.62 3.82
CA LEU A 349 24.34 -18.82 4.42
C LEU A 349 25.51 -18.69 3.45
N LYS A 350 26.27 -17.60 3.60
CA LYS A 350 27.54 -17.37 2.90
C LYS A 350 28.62 -17.18 3.97
N ASP A 351 29.63 -18.03 3.95
CA ASP A 351 30.73 -18.02 4.93
C ASP A 351 30.24 -18.08 6.40
N GLY A 352 29.17 -18.85 6.65
CA GLY A 352 28.54 -18.97 7.96
C GLY A 352 27.66 -17.78 8.38
N GLN A 353 27.58 -16.73 7.56
CA GLN A 353 26.79 -15.54 7.83
C GLN A 353 25.55 -15.45 6.94
N GLY A 354 24.50 -14.81 7.48
CA GLY A 354 23.31 -14.47 6.70
C GLY A 354 23.63 -13.40 5.64
N PHE A 355 23.01 -13.52 4.46
CA PHE A 355 23.18 -12.58 3.35
C PHE A 355 21.83 -12.20 2.74
N LYS A 356 21.88 -11.23 1.83
CA LYS A 356 20.74 -10.78 1.03
C LYS A 356 21.12 -10.71 -0.43
N LEU A 357 20.17 -11.00 -1.32
CA LEU A 357 20.31 -10.75 -2.75
C LEU A 357 19.46 -9.56 -3.14
N LYS A 358 19.94 -8.68 -4.04
CA LYS A 358 19.25 -7.46 -4.49
C LYS A 358 19.09 -7.42 -6.01
N GLU A 359 18.34 -8.36 -6.55
CA GLU A 359 18.26 -8.58 -8.00
C GLU A 359 17.07 -7.87 -8.68
N TYR A 360 16.22 -7.19 -7.90
CA TYR A 360 15.13 -6.39 -8.43
C TYR A 360 15.49 -4.91 -8.36
N THR A 361 15.53 -4.23 -9.50
CA THR A 361 15.67 -2.77 -9.60
C THR A 361 14.30 -2.18 -9.82
N GLN A 362 13.86 -1.28 -8.93
CA GLN A 362 12.56 -0.63 -9.08
C GLN A 362 12.60 0.47 -10.14
N GLY A 363 11.43 0.99 -10.51
CA GLY A 363 11.31 2.12 -11.42
C GLY A 363 11.98 3.41 -10.93
N ASP A 364 12.19 3.58 -9.62
CA ASP A 364 12.93 4.70 -9.03
C ASP A 364 14.47 4.50 -9.03
N GLY A 365 14.94 3.36 -9.52
CA GLY A 365 16.36 3.00 -9.59
C GLY A 365 16.93 2.34 -8.32
N HIS A 366 16.20 2.29 -7.21
CA HIS A 366 16.66 1.59 -6.01
C HIS A 366 16.53 0.08 -6.17
N HIS A 367 17.46 -0.66 -5.57
CA HIS A 367 17.41 -2.12 -5.55
C HIS A 367 16.64 -2.65 -4.33
N ARG A 368 15.86 -3.72 -4.55
CA ARG A 368 15.10 -4.43 -3.51
C ARG A 368 15.70 -5.78 -3.26
N ALA A 369 15.72 -6.17 -1.99
CA ALA A 369 16.13 -7.51 -1.62
C ALA A 369 15.13 -8.55 -2.16
N THR A 370 15.59 -9.41 -3.08
CA THR A 370 14.89 -10.56 -3.66
C THR A 370 15.06 -11.81 -2.81
N TYR A 371 16.09 -11.86 -1.97
CA TYR A 371 16.33 -12.91 -0.99
C TYR A 371 16.88 -12.34 0.31
N LYS A 372 16.50 -12.92 1.46
CA LYS A 372 17.17 -12.72 2.75
C LYS A 372 17.30 -14.07 3.46
N SER A 373 18.47 -14.43 3.97
CA SER A 373 18.67 -15.70 4.71
C SER A 373 17.64 -15.90 5.82
N ILE A 374 17.24 -14.82 6.51
CA ILE A 374 16.27 -14.86 7.60
C ILE A 374 14.80 -14.98 7.18
N LYS A 375 14.49 -14.85 5.88
CA LYS A 375 13.10 -14.72 5.40
C LYS A 375 12.79 -15.55 4.15
N GLY A 376 13.78 -15.92 3.34
CA GLY A 376 13.57 -16.62 2.07
C GLY A 376 13.49 -15.67 0.87
N ASP A 377 12.80 -16.13 -0.17
CA ASP A 377 12.69 -15.44 -1.47
C ASP A 377 11.46 -14.53 -1.55
N PHE A 378 11.58 -13.46 -2.34
CA PHE A 378 10.54 -12.46 -2.57
C PHE A 378 10.37 -12.18 -4.06
N LYS A 379 9.14 -11.87 -4.49
CA LYS A 379 8.88 -11.23 -5.78
C LYS A 379 8.15 -9.92 -5.60
N TYR A 380 8.50 -8.97 -6.45
CA TYR A 380 7.94 -7.62 -6.46
C TYR A 380 7.28 -7.33 -7.81
N ALA A 381 6.37 -6.37 -7.78
CA ALA A 381 5.77 -5.83 -8.98
C ALA A 381 5.42 -4.34 -8.81
N GLU A 382 5.33 -3.65 -9.93
CA GLU A 382 4.99 -2.22 -10.04
C GLU A 382 3.85 -2.04 -11.03
N ASN A 383 3.06 -0.98 -10.83
CA ASN A 383 1.97 -0.59 -11.72
C ASN A 383 0.99 -1.74 -12.03
N ILE A 384 0.72 -2.60 -11.05
CA ILE A 384 -0.15 -3.77 -11.23
C ILE A 384 -1.62 -3.40 -11.03
N ALA A 385 -2.51 -4.02 -11.82
CA ALA A 385 -3.94 -3.93 -11.59
C ALA A 385 -4.31 -4.63 -10.27
N PRO A 386 -5.16 -4.02 -9.42
CA PRO A 386 -5.81 -4.72 -8.32
C PRO A 386 -6.61 -5.94 -8.81
N ILE A 387 -6.91 -6.85 -7.91
CA ILE A 387 -8.03 -7.78 -8.10
C ILE A 387 -9.33 -7.07 -7.69
N TYR A 388 -10.46 -7.49 -8.25
CA TYR A 388 -11.76 -6.91 -7.96
C TYR A 388 -12.70 -7.98 -7.42
N ALA A 389 -13.47 -7.64 -6.39
CA ALA A 389 -14.45 -8.53 -5.79
C ALA A 389 -15.64 -7.74 -5.25
N TRP A 390 -16.80 -8.39 -5.13
CA TRP A 390 -17.90 -7.86 -4.32
C TRP A 390 -17.47 -7.79 -2.86
N PHE A 391 -17.71 -6.64 -2.24
CA PHE A 391 -17.31 -6.35 -0.88
C PHE A 391 -18.39 -5.59 -0.11
N ASP A 392 -18.83 -6.16 1.00
CA ASP A 392 -19.82 -5.61 1.93
C ASP A 392 -19.21 -4.71 3.03
N GLY A 393 -17.88 -4.53 3.01
CA GLY A 393 -17.14 -3.80 4.03
C GLY A 393 -16.58 -4.65 5.17
N THR A 394 -16.92 -5.93 5.26
CA THR A 394 -16.49 -6.81 6.36
C THR A 394 -15.37 -7.75 5.92
N MET A 395 -14.20 -7.62 6.58
CA MET A 395 -13.09 -8.55 6.40
C MET A 395 -13.13 -9.67 7.45
N ASN A 396 -13.05 -10.91 7.00
CA ASN A 396 -12.91 -12.09 7.85
C ASN A 396 -11.45 -12.51 7.92
N TYR A 397 -11.03 -13.09 9.05
CA TYR A 397 -9.65 -13.53 9.26
C TYR A 397 -9.57 -14.98 9.72
N THR A 398 -8.63 -15.73 9.17
CA THR A 398 -8.20 -17.02 9.73
C THR A 398 -7.31 -16.72 10.93
N THR A 399 -7.87 -16.82 12.13
CA THR A 399 -7.15 -16.60 13.39
C THR A 399 -6.39 -17.86 13.84
N ILE A 400 -5.49 -17.73 14.82
CA ILE A 400 -4.62 -18.82 15.28
C ILE A 400 -5.37 -20.10 15.68
N GLY A 401 -6.60 -19.98 16.19
CA GLY A 401 -7.41 -21.13 16.61
C GLY A 401 -8.29 -21.73 15.51
N ILE A 402 -8.31 -21.16 14.30
CA ILE A 402 -9.14 -21.67 13.20
C ILE A 402 -8.39 -22.78 12.47
N ARG A 403 -9.05 -23.93 12.36
CA ARG A 403 -8.58 -25.06 11.55
C ARG A 403 -8.96 -24.87 10.09
N PHE A 404 -8.08 -25.30 9.19
CA PHE A 404 -8.33 -25.32 7.75
C PHE A 404 -7.98 -26.69 7.15
N ASP A 405 -8.24 -26.86 5.86
CA ASP A 405 -7.85 -28.06 5.11
C ASP A 405 -6.77 -27.66 4.08
N PRO A 406 -5.49 -28.01 4.30
CA PRO A 406 -4.41 -27.63 3.39
C PRO A 406 -4.51 -28.33 2.01
N GLY A 407 -5.35 -29.35 1.86
CA GLY A 407 -5.59 -30.04 0.60
C GLY A 407 -6.56 -29.34 -0.36
N LYS A 408 -7.28 -28.30 0.10
CA LYS A 408 -8.28 -27.57 -0.71
C LYS A 408 -7.70 -26.42 -1.53
N GLY A 409 -6.40 -26.19 -1.45
CA GLY A 409 -5.71 -25.08 -2.10
C GLY A 409 -5.21 -24.04 -1.10
N PRO A 410 -4.81 -22.85 -1.58
CA PRO A 410 -4.25 -21.81 -0.72
C PRO A 410 -5.21 -21.38 0.40
N VAL A 411 -4.68 -21.22 1.60
CA VAL A 411 -5.44 -20.76 2.78
C VAL A 411 -5.58 -19.26 2.75
N GLU A 412 -6.81 -18.76 2.82
CA GLU A 412 -7.08 -17.33 2.95
C GLU A 412 -6.83 -16.88 4.40
N ILE A 413 -5.73 -16.15 4.63
CA ILE A 413 -5.41 -15.59 5.95
C ILE A 413 -6.42 -14.50 6.32
N ASN A 414 -6.92 -13.80 5.30
CA ASN A 414 -8.13 -13.02 5.39
C ASN A 414 -8.94 -13.18 4.10
N SER A 415 -10.23 -12.90 4.20
CA SER A 415 -11.18 -12.96 3.11
C SER A 415 -12.21 -11.84 3.26
N PHE A 416 -13.04 -11.66 2.25
CA PHE A 416 -14.09 -10.65 2.22
C PHE A 416 -15.43 -11.31 1.83
N GLY A 417 -16.52 -10.75 2.35
CA GLY A 417 -17.88 -11.10 1.96
C GLY A 417 -18.45 -10.06 1.00
N GLY A 418 -19.51 -10.45 0.29
CA GLY A 418 -20.26 -9.55 -0.58
C GLY A 418 -20.83 -10.27 -1.80
N SER A 419 -21.89 -9.71 -2.38
CA SER A 419 -22.49 -10.25 -3.59
C SER A 419 -23.24 -9.17 -4.37
N TYR A 420 -23.54 -9.42 -5.64
CA TYR A 420 -24.36 -8.53 -6.44
C TYR A 420 -25.74 -8.24 -5.82
N GLY A 421 -26.36 -9.24 -5.18
CA GLY A 421 -27.69 -9.10 -4.60
C GLY A 421 -27.73 -8.41 -3.24
N ASP A 422 -26.56 -8.15 -2.64
CA ASP A 422 -26.46 -7.44 -1.38
C ASP A 422 -26.36 -5.92 -1.64
N PRO A 423 -27.36 -5.11 -1.23
CA PRO A 423 -27.35 -3.68 -1.48
C PRO A 423 -26.21 -2.92 -0.78
N ALA A 424 -25.61 -3.51 0.27
CA ALA A 424 -24.45 -2.93 0.94
C ALA A 424 -23.15 -3.17 0.17
N SER A 425 -23.13 -4.16 -0.72
CA SER A 425 -21.92 -4.55 -1.45
C SER A 425 -21.60 -3.60 -2.61
N ARG A 426 -20.30 -3.38 -2.84
CA ARG A 426 -19.77 -2.79 -4.06
C ARG A 426 -18.62 -3.64 -4.59
N ILE A 427 -18.37 -3.58 -5.89
CA ILE A 427 -17.13 -4.09 -6.48
C ILE A 427 -16.01 -3.19 -5.96
N TYR A 428 -15.00 -3.77 -5.32
CA TYR A 428 -13.91 -3.07 -4.63
C TYR A 428 -12.54 -3.61 -5.06
N PRO A 429 -11.50 -2.76 -5.15
CA PRO A 429 -10.15 -3.20 -5.49
C PRO A 429 -9.36 -3.72 -4.27
N PHE A 430 -8.61 -4.80 -4.47
CA PHE A 430 -7.71 -5.36 -3.47
C PHE A 430 -6.34 -5.65 -4.06
N LYS A 431 -5.29 -5.43 -3.28
CA LYS A 431 -4.00 -6.10 -3.49
C LYS A 431 -4.11 -7.53 -2.95
N ARG A 432 -3.72 -8.52 -3.76
CA ARG A 432 -3.50 -9.90 -3.30
C ARG A 432 -2.02 -10.14 -3.02
N MET A 433 -1.72 -10.76 -1.88
CA MET A 433 -0.39 -11.25 -1.52
C MET A 433 -0.42 -12.78 -1.48
N HIS A 434 0.48 -13.42 -2.22
CA HIS A 434 0.72 -14.86 -2.13
C HIS A 434 1.92 -15.14 -1.22
N THR A 435 1.84 -16.20 -0.40
CA THR A 435 2.97 -16.59 0.44
C THR A 435 2.92 -18.08 0.74
N THR A 436 4.06 -18.75 0.66
CA THR A 436 4.21 -20.07 1.25
C THR A 436 4.82 -19.92 2.64
N MET A 437 4.08 -20.30 3.68
CA MET A 437 4.46 -20.07 5.08
C MET A 437 4.27 -21.33 5.95
N PRO A 438 4.97 -21.44 7.09
CA PRO A 438 4.81 -22.59 7.97
C PRO A 438 3.43 -22.63 8.64
N TYR A 439 2.96 -23.84 8.94
CA TYR A 439 1.73 -24.10 9.68
C TYR A 439 1.87 -25.38 10.54
N ASP A 440 0.98 -25.57 11.51
CA ASP A 440 0.93 -26.78 12.32
C ASP A 440 0.26 -27.89 11.52
N LYS A 441 1.05 -28.89 11.09
CA LYS A 441 0.60 -29.96 10.19
C LYS A 441 -0.34 -30.94 10.89
N GLY A 442 -0.13 -31.21 12.17
CA GLY A 442 -0.98 -32.13 12.93
C GLY A 442 -2.33 -31.52 13.30
N ASN A 443 -2.37 -30.22 13.61
CA ASN A 443 -3.59 -29.53 14.01
C ASN A 443 -4.33 -28.83 12.85
N ASN A 444 -3.67 -28.66 11.70
CA ASN A 444 -4.12 -27.86 10.57
C ASN A 444 -4.52 -26.43 10.96
N THR A 445 -3.65 -25.76 11.71
CA THR A 445 -3.82 -24.38 12.16
C THR A 445 -2.63 -23.52 11.75
N LEU A 446 -2.82 -22.20 11.76
CA LEU A 446 -1.68 -21.28 11.69
C LEU A 446 -0.81 -21.43 12.95
N VAL A 447 0.41 -20.91 12.88
CA VAL A 447 1.37 -20.93 13.99
C VAL A 447 1.82 -19.53 14.37
N TYR A 448 2.07 -19.34 15.66
CA TYR A 448 2.96 -18.28 16.14
C TYR A 448 4.39 -18.80 16.12
N MET A 449 5.31 -17.95 15.66
CA MET A 449 6.74 -18.22 15.70
C MET A 449 7.45 -17.21 16.58
N GLN A 450 8.48 -17.66 17.30
CA GLN A 450 9.51 -16.80 17.86
C GLN A 450 10.45 -16.40 16.71
N LEU A 451 10.32 -15.18 16.20
CA LEU A 451 11.11 -14.67 15.08
C LEU A 451 12.34 -13.91 15.56
N TRP A 452 12.18 -13.12 16.62
CA TRP A 452 13.18 -12.17 17.10
C TRP A 452 13.55 -12.46 18.55
N GLY A 453 14.80 -12.19 18.91
CA GLY A 453 15.30 -12.26 20.27
C GLY A 453 16.67 -12.92 20.32
N GLU A 454 17.12 -13.22 21.54
CA GLU A 454 18.41 -13.86 21.82
C GLU A 454 18.25 -15.34 22.19
N SER A 455 17.02 -15.86 22.24
CA SER A 455 16.75 -17.27 22.52
C SER A 455 17.17 -18.17 21.34
N GLU A 456 17.46 -19.44 21.63
CA GLU A 456 17.75 -20.43 20.58
C GLU A 456 16.57 -20.66 19.64
N GLY A 457 15.32 -20.39 20.07
CA GLY A 457 14.15 -20.48 19.22
C GLY A 457 13.91 -19.25 18.35
N ALA A 458 14.68 -18.16 18.49
CA ALA A 458 14.56 -17.02 17.59
C ALA A 458 14.92 -17.41 16.15
N LEU A 459 13.91 -17.45 15.26
CA LEU A 459 14.07 -17.90 13.87
C LEU A 459 15.11 -17.06 13.11
N TRP A 460 15.07 -15.74 13.27
CA TRP A 460 16.01 -14.86 12.59
C TRP A 460 17.37 -14.91 13.28
N GLY A 461 18.31 -15.60 12.63
CA GLY A 461 19.65 -15.84 13.15
C GLY A 461 19.96 -17.31 13.40
N ASN A 462 18.97 -18.09 13.85
CA ASN A 462 19.14 -19.52 14.11
C ASN A 462 18.58 -20.41 12.99
N TYR A 463 17.67 -19.89 12.16
CA TYR A 463 17.13 -20.54 10.96
C TYR A 463 16.42 -21.90 11.20
N ASP A 464 15.91 -22.14 12.40
CA ASP A 464 15.21 -23.37 12.78
C ASP A 464 13.71 -23.11 13.00
N PHE A 465 12.88 -23.54 12.03
CA PHE A 465 11.42 -23.41 12.13
C PHE A 465 10.82 -24.25 13.27
N ALA A 466 11.32 -25.45 13.54
CA ALA A 466 10.73 -26.34 14.54
C ALA A 466 10.86 -25.72 15.92
N LYS A 467 12.06 -25.23 16.27
CA LYS A 467 12.31 -24.51 17.52
C LYS A 467 11.49 -23.22 17.61
N ALA A 468 11.45 -22.43 16.53
CA ALA A 468 10.73 -21.17 16.50
C ALA A 468 9.22 -21.33 16.70
N ILE A 469 8.61 -22.34 16.07
CA ILE A 469 7.19 -22.65 16.24
C ILE A 469 6.93 -23.20 17.64
N ALA A 470 7.75 -24.13 18.13
CA ALA A 470 7.57 -24.70 19.46
C ALA A 470 7.61 -23.62 20.55
N GLU A 471 8.62 -22.74 20.52
CA GLU A 471 8.75 -21.62 21.45
C GLU A 471 7.62 -20.60 21.28
N GLY A 472 7.34 -20.19 20.03
CA GLY A 472 6.31 -19.21 19.73
C GLY A 472 4.90 -19.65 20.16
N MET A 473 4.56 -20.92 19.97
CA MET A 473 3.28 -21.48 20.40
C MET A 473 3.22 -21.62 21.92
N ALA A 474 4.29 -22.15 22.56
CA ALA A 474 4.36 -22.32 24.00
C ALA A 474 4.26 -20.98 24.77
N ASN A 475 5.04 -19.97 24.36
CA ASN A 475 5.02 -18.63 24.96
C ASN A 475 3.65 -17.95 24.87
N ASN A 476 2.79 -18.39 23.96
CA ASN A 476 1.47 -17.83 23.73
C ASN A 476 0.32 -18.77 24.13
N GLY A 477 0.63 -19.86 24.85
CA GLY A 477 -0.35 -20.82 25.34
C GLY A 477 -1.16 -21.49 24.23
N GLN A 478 -0.57 -21.67 23.05
CA GLN A 478 -1.21 -22.33 21.91
C GLN A 478 -0.74 -23.79 21.80
N PRO A 479 -1.63 -24.73 21.46
CA PRO A 479 -1.25 -26.12 21.24
C PRO A 479 -0.40 -26.24 19.97
N TYR A 480 0.68 -27.01 20.04
CA TYR A 480 1.49 -27.38 18.87
C TYR A 480 1.56 -28.90 18.78
N SER A 481 1.32 -29.47 17.60
CA SER A 481 1.36 -30.92 17.40
C SER A 481 2.78 -31.51 17.50
N GLY A 482 3.81 -30.68 17.39
CA GLY A 482 5.20 -31.11 17.24
C GLY A 482 5.64 -31.24 15.79
N GLU A 483 4.71 -31.18 14.83
CA GLU A 483 4.99 -31.24 13.39
C GLU A 483 4.56 -29.96 12.68
N PHE A 484 5.43 -29.43 11.83
CA PHE A 484 5.10 -28.34 10.93
C PHE A 484 5.23 -28.75 9.47
N GLY A 485 4.49 -28.06 8.62
CA GLY A 485 4.63 -28.13 7.18
C GLY A 485 4.60 -26.72 6.60
N PHE A 486 4.57 -26.61 5.28
CA PHE A 486 4.35 -25.35 4.58
C PHE A 486 3.03 -25.40 3.82
N VAL A 487 2.33 -24.27 3.80
CA VAL A 487 1.06 -24.12 3.09
C VAL A 487 1.10 -22.82 2.28
N GLU A 488 0.48 -22.85 1.10
CA GLU A 488 0.24 -21.65 0.30
C GLU A 488 -0.88 -20.84 0.94
N THR A 489 -0.74 -19.52 0.90
CA THR A 489 -1.69 -18.61 1.52
C THR A 489 -1.95 -17.40 0.65
N TYR A 490 -3.18 -16.89 0.74
CA TYR A 490 -3.54 -15.58 0.19
C TYR A 490 -3.93 -14.62 1.31
N SER A 491 -3.58 -13.35 1.11
CA SER A 491 -4.22 -12.25 1.83
C SER A 491 -4.61 -11.14 0.87
N TYR A 492 -5.69 -10.46 1.23
CA TYR A 492 -6.28 -9.38 0.46
C TYR A 492 -6.28 -8.09 1.27
N TRP A 493 -5.81 -7.02 0.63
CA TRP A 493 -5.64 -5.71 1.22
C TRP A 493 -6.47 -4.71 0.41
N PRO A 494 -7.51 -4.12 1.01
CA PRO A 494 -8.30 -3.09 0.34
C PRO A 494 -7.42 -1.93 -0.11
N VAL A 495 -7.61 -1.47 -1.34
CA VAL A 495 -6.85 -0.37 -1.96
C VAL A 495 -7.67 0.91 -1.86
N ASN A 496 -7.09 1.97 -1.29
CA ASN A 496 -7.81 3.21 -0.96
C ASN A 496 -7.04 4.49 -1.31
N HIS A 497 -5.74 4.38 -1.54
CA HIS A 497 -4.85 5.48 -1.88
C HIS A 497 -4.31 5.32 -3.30
N MET A 498 -3.50 6.29 -3.72
CA MET A 498 -3.05 6.40 -5.10
C MET A 498 -4.23 6.63 -6.06
N VAL A 499 -5.10 7.57 -5.71
CA VAL A 499 -6.16 8.01 -6.63
C VAL A 499 -5.52 8.72 -7.83
N ALA A 500 -5.76 8.21 -9.04
CA ALA A 500 -5.22 8.75 -10.28
C ALA A 500 -5.96 10.02 -10.73
N PRO A 501 -5.34 10.83 -11.62
CA PRO A 501 -6.07 11.86 -12.36
C PRO A 501 -7.28 11.28 -13.07
N LYS A 502 -8.35 12.07 -13.21
CA LYS A 502 -9.62 11.61 -13.81
C LYS A 502 -9.43 11.12 -15.26
N GLU A 503 -8.45 11.65 -15.98
CA GLU A 503 -8.07 11.24 -17.33
C GLU A 503 -7.42 9.85 -17.39
N GLN A 504 -7.07 9.29 -16.24
CA GLN A 504 -6.50 7.95 -16.08
C GLN A 504 -7.43 7.01 -15.28
N ALA A 505 -8.66 7.45 -14.98
CA ALA A 505 -9.67 6.56 -14.45
C ALA A 505 -9.99 5.47 -15.48
N MET A 506 -10.42 4.29 -15.02
CA MET A 506 -10.68 3.17 -15.92
C MET A 506 -11.75 3.50 -16.96
N ASP A 507 -11.44 3.17 -18.21
CA ASP A 507 -12.39 3.30 -19.31
C ASP A 507 -13.39 2.13 -19.33
N CYS A 508 -14.53 2.34 -20.00
CA CYS A 508 -15.60 1.35 -20.13
C CYS A 508 -15.07 -0.01 -20.64
N ALA A 509 -14.21 0.02 -21.66
CA ALA A 509 -13.69 -1.19 -22.30
C ALA A 509 -12.81 -2.03 -21.37
N GLU A 510 -12.16 -1.41 -20.37
CA GLU A 510 -11.33 -2.15 -19.41
C GLU A 510 -12.15 -3.11 -18.54
N CYS A 511 -13.44 -2.83 -18.34
CA CYS A 511 -14.34 -3.70 -17.59
C CYS A 511 -15.23 -4.54 -18.51
N HIS A 512 -15.76 -3.92 -19.57
CA HIS A 512 -16.80 -4.50 -20.43
C HIS A 512 -16.27 -5.36 -21.58
N ALA A 513 -14.95 -5.41 -21.82
CA ALA A 513 -14.37 -6.37 -22.75
C ALA A 513 -14.49 -7.80 -22.21
N ARG A 514 -14.57 -8.80 -23.10
CA ARG A 514 -14.65 -10.23 -22.72
C ARG A 514 -13.56 -10.66 -21.74
N GLU A 515 -12.34 -10.18 -21.95
CA GLU A 515 -11.21 -10.39 -21.07
C GLU A 515 -10.90 -9.14 -20.22
N GLY A 516 -11.96 -8.46 -19.77
CA GLY A 516 -11.86 -7.25 -18.95
C GLY A 516 -11.51 -7.54 -17.49
N ARG A 517 -11.18 -6.47 -16.75
CA ARG A 517 -10.78 -6.49 -15.34
C ARG A 517 -11.78 -7.20 -14.41
N LEU A 518 -13.07 -7.18 -14.78
CA LEU A 518 -14.16 -7.74 -13.99
C LEU A 518 -14.63 -9.12 -14.48
N GLN A 519 -13.91 -9.75 -15.42
CA GLN A 519 -14.30 -11.03 -16.06
C GLN A 519 -14.57 -12.19 -15.10
N HIS A 520 -13.97 -12.17 -13.90
CA HIS A 520 -14.12 -13.23 -12.91
C HIS A 520 -15.34 -13.03 -12.00
N LEU A 521 -16.02 -11.89 -12.08
CA LEU A 521 -17.20 -11.63 -11.27
C LEU A 521 -18.44 -12.22 -11.95
N GLY A 522 -19.23 -12.94 -11.15
CA GLY A 522 -20.49 -13.53 -11.58
C GLY A 522 -21.69 -12.96 -10.84
N GLY A 523 -22.88 -13.48 -11.17
CA GLY A 523 -24.13 -13.15 -10.50
C GLY A 523 -24.90 -11.96 -11.07
N PHE A 524 -24.40 -11.33 -12.15
CA PHE A 524 -25.07 -10.23 -12.83
C PHE A 524 -24.77 -10.22 -14.33
N TYR A 525 -25.62 -9.51 -15.09
CA TYR A 525 -25.39 -9.27 -16.51
C TYR A 525 -24.50 -8.04 -16.70
N MET A 526 -23.35 -8.22 -17.35
CA MET A 526 -22.47 -7.14 -17.75
C MET A 526 -22.42 -7.04 -19.28
N PRO A 527 -22.89 -5.93 -19.88
CA PRO A 527 -22.81 -5.72 -21.31
C PRO A 527 -21.39 -5.93 -21.85
N GLY A 528 -21.24 -6.60 -23.00
CA GLY A 528 -19.96 -6.81 -23.68
C GLY A 528 -19.13 -8.02 -23.23
N THR A 529 -19.36 -8.56 -22.03
CA THR A 529 -18.56 -9.67 -21.46
C THR A 529 -19.18 -11.05 -21.66
N GLY A 530 -20.49 -11.13 -21.91
CA GLY A 530 -21.21 -12.39 -22.10
C GLY A 530 -22.28 -12.33 -23.18
N SER A 531 -22.53 -13.48 -23.82
CA SER A 531 -23.72 -13.75 -24.62
C SER A 531 -24.81 -14.29 -23.70
N ASN A 532 -25.97 -13.63 -23.63
CA ASN A 532 -27.13 -14.23 -23.00
C ASN A 532 -27.98 -14.79 -24.13
N GLU A 533 -27.98 -16.11 -24.29
CA GLU A 533 -28.56 -16.77 -25.46
C GLU A 533 -30.03 -16.39 -25.68
N LEU A 534 -30.80 -16.16 -24.61
CA LEU A 534 -32.18 -15.69 -24.69
C LEU A 534 -32.26 -14.25 -25.19
N LEU A 535 -31.48 -13.33 -24.61
CA LEU A 535 -31.45 -11.93 -25.04
C LEU A 535 -30.90 -11.78 -26.47
N ASP A 536 -29.90 -12.58 -26.83
CA ASP A 536 -29.31 -12.60 -28.16
C ASP A 536 -30.34 -13.11 -29.18
N ARG A 537 -31.06 -14.20 -28.87
CA ARG A 537 -32.18 -14.68 -29.70
C ARG A 537 -33.30 -13.65 -29.80
N LEU A 538 -33.70 -13.02 -28.70
CA LEU A 538 -34.71 -11.97 -28.70
C LEU A 538 -34.28 -10.76 -29.53
N GLY A 539 -33.01 -10.35 -29.42
CA GLY A 539 -32.42 -9.27 -30.19
C GLY A 539 -32.39 -9.59 -31.69
N VAL A 540 -31.97 -10.79 -32.06
CA VAL A 540 -32.00 -11.28 -33.44
C VAL A 540 -33.43 -11.35 -33.98
N ILE A 541 -34.38 -11.87 -33.21
CA ILE A 541 -35.81 -11.87 -33.57
C ILE A 541 -36.33 -10.44 -33.76
N ALA A 542 -35.96 -9.50 -32.90
CA ALA A 542 -36.38 -8.10 -33.03
C ALA A 542 -35.80 -7.44 -34.29
N VAL A 543 -34.54 -7.70 -34.64
CA VAL A 543 -33.91 -7.21 -35.87
C VAL A 543 -34.61 -7.79 -37.10
N PHE A 544 -34.79 -9.10 -37.17
CA PHE A 544 -35.47 -9.75 -38.31
C PHE A 544 -36.95 -9.40 -38.38
N GLY A 545 -37.61 -9.23 -37.23
CA GLY A 545 -39.00 -8.77 -37.15
C GLY A 545 -39.16 -7.34 -37.68
N THR A 546 -38.23 -6.44 -37.34
CA THR A 546 -38.20 -5.07 -37.86
C THR A 546 -37.96 -5.05 -39.36
N LEU A 547 -36.99 -5.81 -39.84
CA LEU A 547 -36.71 -5.96 -41.27
C LEU A 547 -37.92 -6.51 -42.03
N GLY A 548 -38.57 -7.54 -41.48
CA GLY A 548 -39.80 -8.11 -42.01
C GLY A 548 -40.93 -7.08 -42.09
N GLY A 549 -41.12 -6.27 -41.05
CA GLY A 549 -42.09 -5.18 -41.04
C GLY A 549 -41.82 -4.12 -42.12
N VAL A 550 -40.56 -3.73 -42.31
CA VAL A 550 -40.15 -2.78 -43.36
C VAL A 550 -40.39 -3.36 -44.75
N LEU A 551 -40.04 -4.63 -44.98
CA LEU A 551 -40.26 -5.30 -46.26
C LEU A 551 -41.74 -5.46 -46.59
N LEU A 552 -42.57 -5.88 -45.62
CA LEU A 552 -44.02 -5.96 -45.78
C LEU A 552 -44.63 -4.59 -46.10
N HIS A 553 -44.16 -3.54 -45.42
CA HIS A 553 -44.58 -2.18 -45.72
C HIS A 553 -44.19 -1.76 -47.15
N ALA A 554 -42.96 -2.05 -47.58
CA ALA A 554 -42.49 -1.76 -48.94
C ALA A 554 -43.28 -2.52 -50.02
N ILE A 555 -43.55 -3.81 -49.80
CA ILE A 555 -44.39 -4.64 -50.69
C ILE A 555 -45.81 -4.08 -50.76
N GLY A 556 -46.41 -3.74 -49.61
CA GLY A 556 -47.73 -3.13 -49.53
C GLY A 556 -47.82 -1.83 -50.34
N ARG A 557 -46.78 -0.97 -50.25
CA ARG A 557 -46.69 0.25 -51.09
C ARG A 557 -46.56 -0.08 -52.58
N GLY A 558 -45.78 -1.10 -52.94
CA GLY A 558 -45.61 -1.54 -54.34
C GLY A 558 -46.89 -2.11 -54.97
N VAL A 559 -47.64 -2.93 -54.22
CA VAL A 559 -48.94 -3.47 -54.65
C VAL A 559 -49.98 -2.36 -54.79
N ALA A 560 -50.08 -1.45 -53.82
CA ALA A 560 -50.97 -0.30 -53.90
C ALA A 560 -50.64 0.62 -55.09
N ALA A 561 -49.35 0.80 -55.42
CA ALA A 561 -48.91 1.56 -56.58
C ALA A 561 -49.24 0.89 -57.91
N ARG A 562 -49.20 -0.45 -58.00
CA ARG A 562 -49.64 -1.21 -59.18
C ARG A 562 -51.17 -1.19 -59.36
N GLY A 563 -51.93 -1.28 -58.27
CA GLY A 563 -53.39 -1.15 -58.29
C GLY A 563 -53.89 0.21 -58.80
N ARG A 564 -53.09 1.27 -58.62
CA ARG A 564 -53.38 2.62 -59.17
C ARG A 564 -52.99 2.80 -60.64
N ARG A 565 -52.26 1.87 -61.25
CA ARG A 565 -51.86 1.92 -62.68
C ARG A 565 -52.71 1.00 -63.58
N GLY A 566 -53.65 0.26 -63.01
CA GLY A 566 -54.58 -0.62 -63.73
C GLY A 566 -56.04 -0.16 -63.69
N LEU A 567 -56.30 1.12 -63.35
CA LEU A 567 -57.58 1.81 -63.47
C LEU A 567 -57.48 2.89 -64.54
#